data_AF-A0A5A7V2M8-F1
#
_entry.id   AF-A0A5A7V2M8-F1
#
_cell.length_a   1.000
_cell.length_b   1.000
_cell.length_c   1.000
_cell.angle_alpha   90.00
_cell.angle_beta   90.00
_cell.angle_gamma   90.00
#
_symmetry.space_group_name_H-M   'P 1'
#
loop_
_entity.id
_entity.type
_entity.pdbx_description
1 polymer ?
#
loop_
_entity_poly.entity_id
_entity_poly.type
_entity_poly.pdbx_seq_one_letter_code
_entity_poly.pdbx_strand_id
1 'polypeptide(L)'
;MSWQTYVDDHLMCDIDGQGQHLTAAAIVGHDGSVWAQSASFPQFKSEEINGIMKDFDEPGHLAPTGLHLGGTKYMVIQGEPGAVIRGKKMSWQVYVDEHLMCEIEGNHLTSAAIIGQDGSVWAQSQNFPQLKPEEVAGIVGDFADPGTLAPTGLYIGGTKYMVIQGEPGAVIRGKKGPGGVTVKKTGMALVIGIYDEPMTPGQCNMIVERLGDYLIDQGL
;
A
#
# COMPACT_ATOMS: atom_id res chain seq x y z
N MET A 1 -17.85 -0.70 36.28
CA MET A 1 -17.76 -0.27 34.87
C MET A 1 -17.93 -1.51 34.01
N SER A 2 -18.82 -1.48 33.01
CA SER A 2 -18.94 -2.63 32.10
C SER A 2 -17.73 -2.70 31.19
N TRP A 3 -17.43 -3.88 30.65
CA TRP A 3 -16.31 -4.04 29.74
C TRP A 3 -16.54 -3.32 28.42
N GLN A 4 -17.81 -3.22 27.99
CA GLN A 4 -18.18 -2.43 26.82
C GLN A 4 -17.92 -0.94 27.04
N THR A 5 -18.29 -0.40 28.21
CA THR A 5 -17.96 0.97 28.61
C THR A 5 -16.45 1.22 28.60
N TYR A 6 -15.65 0.23 28.96
CA TYR A 6 -14.19 0.37 28.92
C TYR A 6 -13.67 0.45 27.48
N VAL A 7 -14.17 -0.39 26.57
CA VAL A 7 -13.80 -0.32 25.14
C VAL A 7 -14.20 1.04 24.57
N ASP A 8 -15.45 1.46 24.78
CA ASP A 8 -16.00 2.68 24.20
C ASP A 8 -15.30 3.94 24.73
N ASP A 9 -15.09 4.02 26.05
CA ASP A 9 -14.62 5.25 26.69
C ASP A 9 -13.09 5.32 26.89
N HIS A 10 -12.37 4.18 26.85
CA HIS A 10 -10.94 4.14 27.16
C HIS A 10 -10.07 3.59 26.04
N LEU A 11 -10.55 2.63 25.25
CA LEU A 11 -9.77 2.10 24.12
C LEU A 11 -10.05 2.89 22.83
N MET A 12 -11.30 3.28 22.60
CA MET A 12 -11.74 4.00 21.41
C MET A 12 -11.76 5.52 21.61
N CYS A 13 -11.18 6.03 22.70
CA CYS A 13 -11.15 7.46 22.96
C CYS A 13 -10.20 8.22 22.02
N ASP A 14 -10.43 9.53 21.92
CA ASP A 14 -9.53 10.45 21.23
C ASP A 14 -8.22 10.61 22.02
N ILE A 15 -7.10 10.43 21.33
CA ILE A 15 -5.75 10.59 21.82
C ILE A 15 -5.44 12.08 21.83
N ASP A 16 -5.30 12.63 23.03
CA ASP A 16 -4.91 14.02 23.29
C ASP A 16 -5.83 15.07 22.64
N GLY A 17 -7.08 14.71 22.30
CA GLY A 17 -8.06 15.62 21.72
C GLY A 17 -7.73 16.08 20.29
N GLN A 18 -6.91 15.33 19.57
CA GLN A 18 -6.47 15.65 18.20
C GLN A 18 -7.35 14.99 17.11
N GLY A 19 -8.45 14.35 17.49
CA GLY A 19 -9.29 13.56 16.61
C GLY A 19 -8.65 12.23 16.19
N GLN A 20 -7.60 11.77 16.89
CA GLN A 20 -6.92 10.51 16.58
C GLN A 20 -7.41 9.43 17.53
N HIS A 21 -7.88 8.30 17.02
CA HIS A 21 -8.34 7.19 17.85
C HIS A 21 -8.00 5.85 17.20
N LEU A 22 -8.08 4.76 17.98
CA LEU A 22 -7.97 3.42 17.42
C LEU A 22 -9.08 3.19 16.38
N THR A 23 -8.75 2.51 15.28
CA THR A 23 -9.74 2.17 14.25
C THR A 23 -10.67 1.05 14.70
N ALA A 24 -10.21 0.17 15.58
CA ALA A 24 -10.99 -0.85 16.25
C ALA A 24 -10.29 -1.34 17.54
N ALA A 25 -11.07 -1.81 18.52
CA ALA A 25 -10.55 -2.43 19.75
C ALA A 25 -11.50 -3.52 20.29
N ALA A 26 -10.95 -4.50 21.02
CA ALA A 26 -11.73 -5.51 21.74
C ALA A 26 -11.01 -6.04 22.97
N ILE A 27 -11.80 -6.62 23.88
CA ILE A 27 -11.34 -7.40 25.01
C ILE A 27 -11.84 -8.83 24.78
N VAL A 28 -10.90 -9.77 24.65
CA VAL A 28 -11.18 -11.16 24.25
C VAL A 28 -10.52 -12.10 25.24
N GLY A 29 -11.25 -13.14 25.65
CA GLY A 29 -10.72 -14.21 26.50
C GLY A 29 -9.72 -15.08 25.75
N HIS A 30 -8.87 -15.80 26.49
CA HIS A 30 -7.87 -16.71 25.89
C HIS A 30 -8.49 -17.87 25.10
N ASP A 31 -9.78 -18.15 25.31
CA ASP A 31 -10.59 -19.11 24.57
C ASP A 31 -11.21 -18.53 23.28
N GLY A 32 -10.99 -17.25 23.01
CA GLY A 32 -11.57 -16.51 21.88
C GLY A 32 -12.95 -15.93 22.15
N SER A 33 -13.49 -16.06 23.37
CA SER A 33 -14.75 -15.44 23.75
C SER A 33 -14.61 -13.91 23.75
N VAL A 34 -15.39 -13.23 22.92
CA VAL A 34 -15.41 -11.76 22.88
C VAL A 34 -16.22 -11.24 24.07
N TRP A 35 -15.55 -10.51 24.96
CA TRP A 35 -16.18 -9.95 26.15
C TRP A 35 -16.67 -8.51 25.93
N ALA A 36 -16.00 -7.74 25.06
CA ALA A 36 -16.42 -6.43 24.57
C ALA A 36 -15.67 -6.08 23.29
N GLN A 37 -16.28 -5.31 22.38
CA GLN A 37 -15.61 -4.88 21.14
C GLN A 37 -16.23 -3.59 20.56
N SER A 38 -15.45 -2.87 19.74
CA SER A 38 -15.95 -1.76 18.94
C SER A 38 -16.77 -2.27 17.74
N ALA A 39 -17.63 -1.42 17.18
CA ALA A 39 -18.49 -1.80 16.05
C ALA A 39 -17.71 -2.21 14.78
N SER A 40 -16.50 -1.68 14.61
CA SER A 40 -15.60 -1.93 13.49
C SER A 40 -14.65 -3.12 13.71
N PHE A 41 -14.72 -3.78 14.86
CA PHE A 41 -13.76 -4.82 15.20
C PHE A 41 -13.97 -6.09 14.36
N PRO A 42 -12.90 -6.65 13.77
CA PRO A 42 -13.03 -7.83 12.92
C PRO A 42 -13.38 -9.07 13.72
N GLN A 43 -14.18 -9.97 13.13
CA GLN A 43 -14.52 -11.24 13.75
C GLN A 43 -13.36 -12.23 13.59
N PHE A 44 -12.90 -12.81 14.71
CA PHE A 44 -11.82 -13.77 14.72
C PHE A 44 -12.25 -15.19 14.39
N LYS A 45 -11.28 -15.97 13.89
CA LYS A 45 -11.35 -17.43 13.88
C LYS A 45 -10.64 -17.99 15.10
N SER A 46 -11.09 -19.14 15.61
CA SER A 46 -10.45 -19.80 16.77
C SER A 46 -8.97 -20.10 16.54
N GLU A 47 -8.58 -20.38 15.30
CA GLU A 47 -7.19 -20.61 14.89
C GLU A 47 -6.30 -19.37 15.10
N GLU A 48 -6.84 -18.16 14.92
CA GLU A 48 -6.11 -16.90 15.10
C GLU A 48 -5.80 -16.67 16.58
N ILE A 49 -6.76 -16.93 17.47
CA ILE A 49 -6.57 -16.85 18.93
C ILE A 49 -5.57 -17.90 19.41
N ASN A 50 -5.67 -19.13 18.92
CA ASN A 50 -4.70 -20.18 19.23
C ASN A 50 -3.27 -19.80 18.82
N GLY A 51 -3.10 -19.17 17.65
CA GLY A 51 -1.80 -18.66 17.20
C GLY A 51 -1.24 -17.57 18.10
N ILE A 52 -2.10 -16.63 18.55
CA ILE A 52 -1.74 -15.57 19.50
C ILE A 52 -1.31 -16.16 20.84
N MET A 53 -2.11 -17.07 21.41
CA MET A 53 -1.78 -17.72 22.69
C MET A 53 -0.48 -18.51 22.59
N LYS A 54 -0.26 -19.20 21.47
CA LYS A 54 0.98 -19.93 21.23
C LYS A 54 2.20 -19.01 21.12
N ASP A 55 2.08 -17.81 20.55
CA ASP A 55 3.19 -16.85 20.53
C ASP A 55 3.49 -16.25 21.91
N PHE A 56 2.48 -16.10 22.78
CA PHE A 56 2.73 -15.75 24.17
C PHE A 56 3.48 -16.85 24.94
N ASP A 57 3.15 -18.12 24.70
CA ASP A 57 3.84 -19.26 25.31
C ASP A 57 5.23 -19.52 24.69
N GLU A 58 5.36 -19.33 23.37
CA GLU A 58 6.56 -19.53 22.56
C GLU A 58 6.90 -18.24 21.76
N PRO A 59 7.54 -17.23 22.38
CA PRO A 59 7.82 -15.94 21.75
C PRO A 59 8.49 -16.07 20.38
N GLY A 60 7.86 -15.50 19.35
CA GLY A 60 8.33 -15.55 17.96
C GLY A 60 7.68 -16.64 17.10
N HIS A 61 6.76 -17.44 17.64
CA HIS A 61 5.95 -18.42 16.90
C HIS A 61 5.29 -17.83 15.64
N LEU A 62 4.72 -16.63 15.75
CA LEU A 62 4.02 -15.93 14.67
C LEU A 62 4.96 -15.13 13.77
N ALA A 63 6.25 -14.93 14.12
CA ALA A 63 7.18 -14.16 13.28
C ALA A 63 7.30 -14.67 11.83
N PRO A 64 7.45 -15.99 11.56
CA PRO A 64 7.56 -16.48 10.19
C PRO A 64 6.21 -16.53 9.44
N THR A 65 5.09 -16.70 10.15
CA THR A 65 3.77 -16.93 9.54
C THR A 65 2.90 -15.67 9.48
N GLY A 66 3.15 -14.71 10.36
CA GLY A 66 2.40 -13.47 10.56
C GLY A 66 1.25 -13.61 11.57
N LEU A 67 0.95 -12.52 12.25
CA LEU A 67 -0.24 -12.36 13.09
C LEU A 67 -1.47 -12.19 12.19
N HIS A 68 -2.50 -13.02 12.34
CA HIS A 68 -3.74 -12.90 11.57
C HIS A 68 -4.87 -12.43 12.48
N LEU A 69 -5.62 -11.41 12.03
CA LEU A 69 -6.78 -10.87 12.73
C LEU A 69 -7.92 -10.67 11.71
N GLY A 70 -8.97 -11.48 11.82
CA GLY A 70 -10.11 -11.43 10.90
C GLY A 70 -9.71 -11.67 9.45
N GLY A 71 -8.79 -12.61 9.21
CA GLY A 71 -8.25 -12.93 7.90
C GLY A 71 -7.22 -11.93 7.36
N THR A 72 -6.99 -10.80 8.03
CA THR A 72 -5.92 -9.86 7.64
C THR A 72 -4.60 -10.31 8.27
N LYS A 73 -3.56 -10.46 7.44
CA LYS A 73 -2.19 -10.76 7.90
C LYS A 73 -1.42 -9.49 8.27
N TYR A 74 -0.73 -9.54 9.41
CA TYR A 74 0.15 -8.53 9.94
C TYR A 74 1.55 -9.15 10.11
N MET A 75 2.60 -8.43 9.71
CA MET A 75 3.97 -8.85 10.03
C MET A 75 4.24 -8.60 11.50
N VAL A 76 4.76 -9.61 12.21
CA VAL A 76 5.14 -9.45 13.61
C VAL A 76 6.40 -8.58 13.68
N ILE A 77 6.33 -7.52 14.48
CA ILE A 77 7.44 -6.62 14.77
C ILE A 77 7.80 -6.71 16.26
N GLN A 78 8.87 -6.02 16.68
CA GLN A 78 9.42 -6.14 18.04
C GLN A 78 8.37 -5.92 19.14
N GLY A 79 7.99 -7.01 19.81
CA GLY A 79 7.06 -7.09 20.93
C GLY A 79 7.77 -7.21 22.29
N GLU A 80 6.98 -7.48 23.33
CA GLU A 80 7.46 -7.90 24.65
C GLU A 80 7.10 -9.38 24.86
N PRO A 81 8.09 -10.29 25.00
CA PRO A 81 7.83 -11.71 25.16
C PRO A 81 6.83 -12.02 26.27
N GLY A 82 5.78 -12.78 25.96
CA GLY A 82 4.73 -13.18 26.90
C GLY A 82 3.75 -12.07 27.32
N ALA A 83 3.87 -10.84 26.80
CA ALA A 83 3.03 -9.71 27.21
C ALA A 83 2.46 -8.91 26.04
N VAL A 84 3.23 -8.65 24.99
CA VAL A 84 2.83 -7.79 23.88
C VAL A 84 3.28 -8.37 22.55
N ILE A 85 2.32 -8.65 21.67
CA ILE A 85 2.57 -8.96 20.25
C ILE A 85 2.23 -7.70 19.46
N ARG A 86 3.17 -7.23 18.63
CA ARG A 86 2.96 -6.07 17.75
C ARG A 86 2.91 -6.54 16.31
N GLY A 87 1.86 -6.17 15.58
CA GLY A 87 1.68 -6.48 14.16
C GLY A 87 1.66 -5.22 13.30
N LYS A 88 2.52 -5.12 12.28
CA LYS A 88 2.40 -4.10 11.23
C LYS A 88 1.60 -4.67 10.07
N LYS A 89 0.44 -4.07 9.77
CA LYS A 89 -0.30 -4.40 8.54
C LYS A 89 0.57 -3.97 7.37
N MET A 90 0.96 -4.90 6.52
CA MET A 90 1.60 -4.55 5.26
C MET A 90 0.52 -4.04 4.31
N SER A 91 0.26 -2.73 4.35
CA SER A 91 -0.55 -2.10 3.32
C SER A 91 0.36 -1.66 2.19
N TRP A 92 -0.06 -1.93 0.96
CA TRP A 92 0.54 -1.33 -0.24
C TRP A 92 0.61 0.19 -0.14
N GLN A 93 -0.28 0.79 0.67
CA GLN A 93 -0.31 2.21 0.96
C GLN A 93 0.98 2.71 1.61
N VAL A 94 1.68 1.91 2.43
CA VAL A 94 2.99 2.29 2.99
C VAL A 94 4.03 2.53 1.88
N TYR A 95 4.01 1.74 0.81
CA TYR A 95 4.91 1.97 -0.32
C TYR A 95 4.55 3.25 -1.07
N VAL A 96 3.27 3.57 -1.21
CA VAL A 96 2.86 4.84 -1.81
C VAL A 96 3.26 6.01 -0.92
N ASP A 97 2.87 6.00 0.35
CA ASP A 97 3.03 7.13 1.26
C ASP A 97 4.50 7.37 1.63
N GLU A 98 5.24 6.31 1.98
CA GLU A 98 6.62 6.43 2.48
C GLU A 98 7.68 6.36 1.37
N HIS A 99 7.39 5.73 0.21
CA HIS A 99 8.41 5.47 -0.82
C HIS A 99 8.15 6.21 -2.14
N LEU A 100 6.89 6.36 -2.58
CA LEU A 100 6.58 7.10 -3.81
C LEU A 100 6.36 8.59 -3.55
N MET A 101 5.57 8.93 -2.53
CA MET A 101 5.25 10.31 -2.16
C MET A 101 6.32 10.94 -1.25
N CYS A 102 7.51 10.36 -1.18
CA CYS A 102 8.62 10.88 -0.39
C CYS A 102 9.20 12.17 -0.99
N GLU A 103 9.87 12.96 -0.14
CA GLU A 103 10.57 14.16 -0.58
C GLU A 103 11.91 13.80 -1.23
N ILE A 104 12.20 14.45 -2.37
CA ILE A 104 13.47 14.37 -3.08
C ILE A 104 13.93 15.78 -3.45
N GLU A 105 15.05 16.23 -2.86
CA GLU A 105 15.65 17.55 -3.16
C GLU A 105 14.62 18.71 -3.04
N GLY A 106 13.69 18.63 -2.08
CA GLY A 106 12.63 19.63 -1.88
C GLY A 106 11.37 19.45 -2.74
N ASN A 107 11.30 18.39 -3.55
CA ASN A 107 10.18 18.08 -4.43
C ASN A 107 9.46 16.79 -4.02
N HIS A 108 8.23 16.59 -4.48
CA HIS A 108 7.48 15.33 -4.33
C HIS A 108 6.72 15.03 -5.62
N LEU A 109 6.36 13.77 -5.85
CA LEU A 109 5.42 13.41 -6.92
C LEU A 109 4.09 14.14 -6.72
N THR A 110 3.44 14.56 -7.80
CA THR A 110 2.10 15.15 -7.76
C THR A 110 1.08 14.11 -7.31
N SER A 111 1.22 12.88 -7.80
CA SER A 111 0.46 11.72 -7.35
C SER A 111 1.15 10.43 -7.77
N ALA A 112 0.88 9.34 -7.05
CA ALA A 112 1.43 8.03 -7.34
C ALA A 112 0.44 6.90 -7.02
N ALA A 113 0.65 5.73 -7.63
CA ALA A 113 -0.13 4.53 -7.34
C ALA A 113 0.64 3.23 -7.63
N ILE A 114 0.19 2.16 -7.00
CA ILE A 114 0.54 0.78 -7.30
C ILE A 114 -0.73 0.09 -7.77
N ILE A 115 -0.72 -0.35 -9.03
CA ILE A 115 -1.88 -0.92 -9.72
C ILE A 115 -1.52 -2.33 -10.18
N GLY A 116 -2.36 -3.33 -9.92
CA GLY A 116 -2.20 -4.67 -10.49
C GLY A 116 -2.24 -4.62 -12.01
N GLN A 117 -1.57 -5.55 -12.70
CA GLN A 117 -1.61 -5.59 -14.18
C GLN A 117 -3.01 -5.86 -14.75
N ASP A 118 -3.95 -6.29 -13.92
CA ASP A 118 -5.38 -6.44 -14.22
C ASP A 118 -6.18 -5.12 -14.06
N GLY A 119 -5.55 -4.05 -13.58
CA GLY A 119 -6.17 -2.76 -13.28
C GLY A 119 -6.68 -2.60 -11.85
N SER A 120 -6.53 -3.62 -10.99
CA SER A 120 -6.92 -3.53 -9.59
C SER A 120 -6.04 -2.52 -8.84
N VAL A 121 -6.64 -1.55 -8.14
CA VAL A 121 -5.89 -0.57 -7.34
C VAL A 121 -5.39 -1.26 -6.05
N TRP A 122 -4.07 -1.36 -5.88
CA TRP A 122 -3.48 -1.91 -4.64
C TRP A 122 -3.26 -0.80 -3.62
N ALA A 123 -2.78 0.36 -4.06
CA ALA A 123 -2.68 1.58 -3.27
C ALA A 123 -2.54 2.80 -4.18
N GLN A 124 -2.96 3.97 -3.69
CA GLN A 124 -2.82 5.22 -4.42
C GLN A 124 -2.78 6.43 -3.49
N SER A 125 -2.10 7.49 -3.92
CA SER A 125 -2.13 8.78 -3.24
C SER A 125 -3.50 9.43 -3.37
N GLN A 126 -3.82 10.38 -2.47
CA GLN A 126 -5.14 11.02 -2.41
C GLN A 126 -5.60 11.64 -3.73
N ASN A 127 -4.67 12.20 -4.51
CA ASN A 127 -4.96 12.92 -5.76
C ASN A 127 -4.64 12.10 -7.02
N PHE A 128 -4.44 10.79 -6.89
CA PHE A 128 -4.19 9.96 -8.06
C PHE A 128 -5.44 9.86 -8.94
N PRO A 129 -5.33 10.11 -10.25
CA PRO A 129 -6.49 10.10 -11.12
C PRO A 129 -7.01 8.67 -11.34
N GLN A 130 -8.33 8.51 -11.45
CA GLN A 130 -8.93 7.20 -11.68
C GLN A 130 -8.57 6.68 -13.08
N LEU A 131 -7.90 5.54 -13.14
CA LEU A 131 -7.58 4.88 -14.41
C LEU A 131 -8.80 4.18 -14.98
N LYS A 132 -8.96 4.27 -16.29
CA LYS A 132 -9.94 3.46 -17.02
C LYS A 132 -9.33 2.12 -17.43
N PRO A 133 -10.14 1.04 -17.55
CA PRO A 133 -9.64 -0.27 -17.97
C PRO A 133 -8.87 -0.24 -19.30
N GLU A 134 -9.32 0.56 -20.27
CA GLU A 134 -8.63 0.70 -21.56
C GLU A 134 -7.25 1.37 -21.45
N GLU A 135 -7.04 2.22 -20.45
CA GLU A 135 -5.76 2.87 -20.20
C GLU A 135 -4.75 1.86 -19.64
N VAL A 136 -5.18 1.04 -18.67
CA VAL A 136 -4.36 -0.04 -18.11
C VAL A 136 -4.02 -1.07 -19.19
N ALA A 137 -5.01 -1.48 -19.99
CA ALA A 137 -4.80 -2.43 -21.08
C ALA A 137 -3.80 -1.90 -22.12
N GLY A 138 -3.86 -0.60 -22.45
CA GLY A 138 -2.89 0.04 -23.34
C GLY A 138 -1.47 0.03 -22.77
N ILE A 139 -1.31 0.33 -21.48
CA ILE A 139 -0.02 0.29 -20.77
C ILE A 139 0.56 -1.12 -20.77
N VAL A 140 -0.23 -2.12 -20.38
CA VAL A 140 0.21 -3.52 -20.35
C VAL A 140 0.53 -4.03 -21.76
N GLY A 141 -0.24 -3.61 -22.76
CA GLY A 141 0.00 -3.90 -24.17
C GLY A 141 1.34 -3.35 -24.67
N ASP A 142 1.70 -2.12 -24.32
CA ASP A 142 2.97 -1.51 -24.70
C ASP A 142 4.18 -2.17 -24.02
N PHE A 143 4.02 -2.70 -22.80
CA PHE A 143 5.06 -3.53 -22.22
C PHE A 143 5.25 -4.87 -22.95
N ALA A 144 4.20 -5.42 -23.57
CA ALA A 144 4.28 -6.65 -24.34
C ALA A 144 4.79 -6.43 -25.77
N ASP A 145 4.38 -5.34 -26.40
CA ASP A 145 4.77 -4.91 -27.74
C ASP A 145 5.19 -3.42 -27.71
N PRO A 146 6.50 -3.14 -27.44
CA PRO A 146 6.99 -1.78 -27.24
C PRO A 146 6.75 -0.86 -28.44
N GLY A 147 6.13 0.30 -28.19
CA GLY A 147 5.88 1.34 -29.18
C GLY A 147 4.43 1.41 -29.66
N THR A 148 3.55 0.52 -29.20
CA THR A 148 2.11 0.57 -29.52
C THR A 148 1.43 1.85 -29.02
N LEU A 149 1.91 2.45 -27.93
CA LEU A 149 1.39 3.73 -27.42
C LEU A 149 2.00 4.96 -28.11
N ALA A 150 3.10 4.84 -28.86
CA ALA A 150 3.76 6.00 -29.46
C ALA A 150 2.85 6.78 -30.45
N PRO A 151 2.03 6.14 -31.31
CA PRO A 151 1.12 6.85 -32.22
C PRO A 151 -0.11 7.44 -31.51
N THR A 152 -0.63 6.78 -30.48
CA THR A 152 -1.89 7.16 -29.83
C THR A 152 -1.69 8.09 -28.63
N GLY A 153 -0.53 8.01 -27.98
CA GLY A 153 -0.20 8.62 -26.70
C GLY A 153 -0.54 7.71 -25.52
N LEU A 154 0.13 7.95 -24.39
CA LEU A 154 -0.15 7.34 -23.10
C LEU A 154 -1.28 8.11 -22.42
N TYR A 155 -2.33 7.43 -21.96
CA TYR A 155 -3.42 8.06 -21.20
C TYR A 155 -3.40 7.59 -19.75
N ILE A 156 -3.54 8.55 -18.83
CA ILE A 156 -3.64 8.32 -17.39
C ILE A 156 -4.79 9.18 -16.87
N GLY A 157 -5.93 8.56 -16.54
CA GLY A 157 -7.13 9.25 -16.05
C GLY A 157 -7.65 10.30 -17.02
N GLY A 158 -7.72 9.96 -18.31
CA GLY A 158 -8.14 10.83 -19.40
C GLY A 158 -7.11 11.86 -19.84
N THR A 159 -5.98 12.00 -19.13
CA THR A 159 -4.90 12.91 -19.53
C THR A 159 -3.97 12.24 -20.51
N LYS A 160 -3.80 12.84 -21.70
CA LYS A 160 -2.84 12.39 -22.72
C LYS A 160 -1.42 12.89 -22.41
N TYR A 161 -0.47 11.98 -22.45
CA TYR A 161 0.97 12.22 -22.39
C TYR A 161 1.61 11.78 -23.72
N MET A 162 2.59 12.56 -24.19
CA MET A 162 3.45 12.16 -25.29
C MET A 162 4.44 11.11 -24.78
N VAL A 163 4.47 9.94 -25.42
CA VAL A 163 5.44 8.88 -25.08
C VAL A 163 6.86 9.38 -25.42
N ILE A 164 7.78 9.24 -24.48
CA ILE A 164 9.20 9.53 -24.65
C ILE A 164 10.02 8.26 -24.42
N GLN A 165 11.34 8.34 -24.57
CA GLN A 165 12.22 7.18 -24.43
C GLN A 165 12.11 6.52 -23.04
N GLY A 166 11.54 5.31 -23.04
CA GLY A 166 11.47 4.40 -21.90
C GLY A 166 12.53 3.29 -21.96
N GLU A 167 12.26 2.19 -21.27
CA GLU A 167 13.01 0.94 -21.34
C GLU A 167 12.08 -0.18 -21.86
N PRO A 168 12.36 -0.79 -23.02
CA PRO A 168 11.49 -1.79 -23.62
C PRO A 168 11.11 -2.91 -22.64
N GLY A 169 9.81 -3.11 -22.43
CA GLY A 169 9.27 -4.13 -21.53
C GLY A 169 9.39 -3.84 -20.03
N ALA A 170 10.04 -2.75 -19.62
CA ALA A 170 10.31 -2.44 -18.21
C ALA A 170 9.77 -1.08 -17.77
N VAL A 171 10.00 -0.01 -18.55
CA VAL A 171 9.62 1.36 -18.19
C VAL A 171 8.97 2.09 -19.35
N ILE A 172 7.80 2.69 -19.11
CA ILE A 172 7.14 3.63 -20.02
C ILE A 172 7.24 5.03 -19.41
N ARG A 173 7.59 6.02 -20.22
CA ARG A 173 7.72 7.42 -19.81
C ARG A 173 6.84 8.30 -20.69
N GLY A 174 6.11 9.21 -20.07
CA GLY A 174 5.22 10.16 -20.73
C GLY A 174 5.53 11.59 -20.33
N LYS A 175 5.39 12.53 -21.27
CA LYS A 175 5.57 13.97 -21.03
C LYS A 175 4.32 14.76 -21.39
N LYS A 176 3.95 15.75 -20.57
CA LYS A 176 2.87 16.70 -20.82
C LYS A 176 3.30 18.09 -20.34
N GLY A 177 3.75 18.93 -21.27
CA GLY A 177 4.26 20.26 -20.93
C GLY A 177 5.47 20.16 -19.99
N PRO A 178 5.44 20.85 -18.83
CA PRO A 178 6.52 20.79 -17.84
C PRO A 178 6.54 19.48 -17.03
N GLY A 179 5.37 18.87 -16.82
CA GLY A 179 5.22 17.63 -16.07
C GLY A 179 5.28 16.36 -16.93
N GLY A 180 5.05 15.23 -16.27
CA GLY A 180 5.09 13.92 -16.91
C GLY A 180 4.67 12.78 -16.00
N VAL A 181 4.91 11.57 -16.49
CA VAL A 181 4.59 10.32 -15.80
C VAL A 181 5.66 9.28 -16.10
N THR A 182 5.97 8.46 -15.11
CA THR A 182 6.78 7.25 -15.25
C THR A 182 5.98 6.06 -14.77
N VAL A 183 6.00 4.99 -15.57
CA VAL A 183 5.35 3.71 -15.27
C VAL A 183 6.40 2.61 -15.31
N LYS A 184 6.64 1.95 -14.18
CA LYS A 184 7.55 0.80 -14.06
C LYS A 184 6.72 -0.48 -13.89
N LYS A 185 6.98 -1.48 -14.74
CA LYS A 185 6.37 -2.81 -14.65
C LYS A 185 7.14 -3.69 -13.66
N THR A 186 6.42 -4.44 -12.82
CA THR A 186 6.95 -5.50 -11.95
C THR A 186 6.43 -6.87 -12.40
N GLY A 187 6.66 -7.94 -11.63
CA GLY A 187 6.09 -9.26 -11.91
C GLY A 187 4.56 -9.26 -11.96
N MET A 188 3.91 -8.52 -11.05
CA MET A 188 2.46 -8.54 -10.85
C MET A 188 1.79 -7.15 -10.87
N ALA A 189 2.55 -6.06 -10.83
CA ALA A 189 2.03 -4.71 -10.69
C ALA A 189 2.65 -3.70 -11.67
N LEU A 190 2.09 -2.50 -11.65
CA LEU A 190 2.51 -1.28 -12.30
C LEU A 190 2.72 -0.23 -11.20
N VAL A 191 3.94 0.29 -11.09
CA VAL A 191 4.26 1.42 -10.23
C VAL A 191 4.19 2.69 -11.07
N ILE A 192 3.32 3.63 -10.69
CA ILE A 192 3.04 4.84 -11.48
C ILE A 192 3.36 6.06 -10.63
N GLY A 193 4.18 6.97 -11.16
CA GLY A 193 4.43 8.29 -10.57
C GLY A 193 4.15 9.40 -11.57
N ILE A 194 3.35 10.38 -11.16
CA ILE A 194 3.03 11.60 -11.92
C ILE A 194 3.73 12.77 -11.25
N TYR A 195 4.37 13.62 -12.02
CA TYR A 195 5.05 14.81 -11.53
C TYR A 195 4.69 16.05 -12.35
N ASP A 196 4.90 17.20 -11.73
CA ASP A 196 4.82 18.52 -12.36
C ASP A 196 6.02 19.37 -11.91
N GLU A 197 6.21 20.54 -12.51
CA GLU A 197 7.23 21.49 -12.08
C GLU A 197 7.07 21.85 -10.59
N PRO A 198 8.18 22.02 -9.84
CA PRO A 198 9.59 22.07 -10.28
C PRO A 198 10.29 20.70 -10.34
N MET A 199 9.57 19.59 -10.18
CA MET A 199 10.16 18.26 -10.19
C MET A 199 10.62 17.86 -11.60
N THR A 200 11.79 17.23 -11.69
CA THR A 200 12.36 16.81 -12.98
C THR A 200 11.94 15.39 -13.38
N PRO A 201 11.98 15.05 -14.69
CA PRO A 201 11.76 13.67 -15.13
C PRO A 201 12.71 12.66 -14.45
N GLY A 202 13.97 13.05 -14.22
CA GLY A 202 14.97 12.19 -13.59
C GLY A 202 14.64 11.86 -12.13
N GLN A 203 14.12 12.84 -11.38
CA GLN A 203 13.66 12.63 -10.00
C GLN A 203 12.47 11.65 -9.96
N CYS A 204 11.51 11.80 -10.87
CA CYS A 204 10.37 10.88 -10.96
C CYS A 204 10.81 9.45 -11.31
N ASN A 205 11.67 9.30 -12.32
CA ASN A 205 12.25 8.02 -12.71
C ASN A 205 12.90 7.32 -11.53
N MET A 206 13.78 8.02 -10.79
CA MET A 206 14.51 7.40 -9.69
C MET A 206 13.59 6.84 -8.61
N ILE A 207 12.53 7.57 -8.24
CA ILE A 207 11.58 7.12 -7.21
C ILE A 207 10.80 5.89 -7.69
N VAL A 208 10.19 5.99 -8.88
CA VAL A 208 9.30 4.95 -9.41
C VAL A 208 10.08 3.68 -9.72
N GLU A 209 11.23 3.80 -10.37
CA GLU A 209 12.04 2.66 -10.79
C GLU A 209 12.68 1.96 -9.60
N ARG A 210 13.18 2.70 -8.60
CA ARG A 210 13.75 2.10 -7.37
C ARG A 210 12.72 1.25 -6.62
N LEU A 211 11.48 1.72 -6.47
CA LEU A 211 10.45 0.93 -5.82
C LEU A 211 10.09 -0.30 -6.67
N GLY A 212 9.95 -0.13 -7.99
CA GLY A 212 9.64 -1.26 -8.87
C GLY A 212 10.72 -2.34 -8.88
N ASP A 213 12.00 -1.96 -8.89
CA ASP A 213 13.11 -2.92 -8.77
C ASP A 213 13.09 -3.65 -7.42
N TYR A 214 12.84 -2.94 -6.33
CA TYR A 214 12.65 -3.58 -5.01
C TYR A 214 11.50 -4.59 -5.02
N LEU A 215 10.36 -4.27 -5.63
CA LEU A 215 9.22 -5.20 -5.72
C LEU A 215 9.57 -6.44 -6.55
N ILE A 216 10.29 -6.27 -7.66
CA ILE A 216 10.79 -7.39 -8.49
C ILE A 216 11.71 -8.30 -7.67
N ASP A 217 12.63 -7.72 -6.89
CA ASP A 217 13.55 -8.49 -6.03
C ASP A 217 12.82 -9.27 -4.92
N GLN A 218 11.65 -8.80 -4.50
CA GLN A 218 10.75 -9.52 -3.58
C GLN A 218 9.89 -10.60 -4.29
N GLY A 219 10.00 -10.73 -5.61
CA GLY A 219 9.21 -11.67 -6.41
C GLY A 219 7.78 -11.19 -6.71
N LEU A 220 7.56 -9.87 -6.69
CA LEU A 220 6.26 -9.20 -6.91
C LEU A 220 6.22 -8.42 -8.24
#